data_AF-A0A9E2E742-F1
#
_entry.id   AF-A0A9E2E742-F1
#
_cell.length_a   1.000
_cell.length_b   1.000
_cell.length_c   1.000
_cell.angle_alpha   90.00
_cell.angle_beta   90.00
_cell.angle_gamma   90.00
#
_symmetry.space_group_name_H-M   'P 1'
#
loop_
_entity.id
_entity.type
_entity.pdbx_description
1 polymer ?
#
loop_
_entity_poly.entity_id
_entity_poly.type
_entity_poly.pdbx_seq_one_letter_code
_entity_poly.pdbx_strand_id
1 'polypeptide(L)'
;IYGYLPPSKNPPSKPPLLRMLKQARAFGVGLMLATQNPVDVDYKALSNAGSWFIGKLQTERDKDRLLDGLDSAAGGLNRQAYAKLISSLGKRSFILHNIHDKQPSLFRTRWAMNYLAGPMTRTQIPALNGLVNAQWLEPEDDFEAPIQPKDTGETLASYQPVSVKKASRRPERKRVKRPHDGSSSTRPAIPSSFSEHFLPFNLSLAEAFSAANRPLNADAEQVGIVYKPSLLASATVRFLDRKHGVDSEVSRNVLVTNPDSRGVVRWDDFGSVKGDILTRMPAPQSRFVALEPPLSTTKLMNALKRDFKDWLYRSITLKARANAALKVYAGPETSKSDFMRLCADAAREKRDAEIDKTSDRYERKLDTLDNRLKREERELRQDEDELSDRKMEEMGTHAENVMSLFSRRRRRMTTSLTKRRLTQQAKADVEESIDAIDDFERQIRDLEAEFKLKLDEISERWGNVVNETSEVSLKPTKTNIFVDDFGVAWMPCYLVEVGDGRVEVPAFG
;
A
#
# COMPACT_ATOMS: atom_id res chain seq x y z
N ILE A 1 10.46 -1.54 3.74
CA ILE A 1 10.36 -1.47 2.27
C ILE A 1 11.63 -2.11 1.70
N TYR A 2 11.52 -3.23 0.98
CA TYR A 2 12.68 -3.90 0.38
C TYR A 2 13.10 -3.09 -0.86
N GLY A 3 14.25 -2.42 -0.81
CA GLY A 3 14.79 -1.71 -1.97
C GLY A 3 15.19 -2.68 -3.08
N TYR A 4 15.02 -2.29 -4.34
CA TYR A 4 15.42 -3.08 -5.52
C TYR A 4 16.94 -3.12 -5.72
N LEU A 5 17.65 -2.12 -5.18
CA LEU A 5 19.09 -1.95 -5.33
C LEU A 5 19.78 -1.44 -4.04
N PRO A 6 19.60 -2.11 -2.88
CA PRO A 6 20.08 -1.61 -1.60
C PRO A 6 21.61 -1.77 -1.47
N PRO A 7 22.30 -0.89 -0.74
CA PRO A 7 23.75 -1.00 -0.56
C PRO A 7 24.17 -2.24 0.24
N SER A 8 23.43 -2.59 1.31
CA SER A 8 23.81 -3.64 2.27
C SER A 8 23.23 -5.03 1.98
N LYS A 9 22.13 -5.13 1.24
CA LYS A 9 21.44 -6.40 0.94
C LYS A 9 21.61 -6.81 -0.52
N ASN A 10 21.39 -8.09 -0.83
CA ASN A 10 21.50 -8.63 -2.19
C ASN A 10 20.18 -9.29 -2.66
N PRO A 11 19.13 -8.51 -2.97
CA PRO A 11 17.88 -9.05 -3.50
C PRO A 11 18.07 -9.59 -4.94
N PRO A 12 17.18 -10.48 -5.42
CA PRO A 12 17.26 -11.04 -6.78
C PRO A 12 17.30 -9.99 -7.90
N SER A 13 16.77 -8.79 -7.67
CA SER A 13 16.77 -7.67 -8.61
C SER A 13 18.14 -6.97 -8.75
N LYS A 14 19.01 -7.04 -7.74
CA LYS A 14 20.26 -6.26 -7.70
C LYS A 14 21.29 -6.72 -8.75
N PRO A 15 21.59 -8.02 -8.91
CA PRO A 15 22.56 -8.46 -9.91
C PRO A 15 22.18 -8.12 -11.36
N PRO A 16 20.92 -8.33 -11.82
CA PRO A 16 20.50 -7.90 -13.15
C PRO A 16 20.60 -6.38 -13.36
N LEU A 17 20.16 -5.57 -12.39
CA LEU A 17 20.22 -4.11 -12.49
C LEU A 17 21.67 -3.59 -12.54
N LEU A 18 22.58 -4.13 -11.72
CA LEU A 18 24.00 -3.78 -11.79
C LEU A 18 24.64 -4.21 -13.12
N ARG A 19 24.23 -5.35 -13.68
CA ARG A 19 24.70 -5.79 -15.01
C ARG A 19 24.23 -4.82 -16.09
N MET A 20 22.96 -4.40 -16.05
CA MET A 20 22.44 -3.41 -16.99
C MET A 20 23.20 -2.09 -16.88
N LEU A 21 23.41 -1.55 -15.68
CA LEU A 21 24.16 -0.30 -15.49
C LEU A 21 25.59 -0.36 -16.06
N LYS A 22 26.24 -1.52 -16.04
CA LYS A 22 27.60 -1.69 -16.55
C LYS A 22 27.67 -1.95 -18.06
N GLN A 23 26.74 -2.71 -18.61
CA GLN A 23 26.86 -3.28 -19.96
C GLN A 23 25.80 -2.80 -20.95
N ALA A 24 24.63 -2.35 -20.49
CA ALA A 24 23.47 -2.05 -21.35
C ALA A 24 23.77 -1.00 -22.44
N ARG A 25 24.69 -0.06 -22.18
CA ARG A 25 25.13 0.95 -23.15
C ARG A 25 25.65 0.34 -24.45
N ALA A 26 26.39 -0.77 -24.37
CA ALA A 26 26.93 -1.44 -25.56
C ALA A 26 25.84 -2.08 -26.43
N PHE A 27 24.66 -2.32 -25.85
CA PHE A 27 23.51 -2.95 -26.50
C PHE A 27 22.40 -1.94 -26.83
N GLY A 28 22.67 -0.62 -26.70
CA GLY A 28 21.68 0.42 -26.98
C GLY A 28 20.53 0.50 -25.98
N VAL A 29 20.65 -0.13 -24.80
CA VAL A 29 19.61 -0.12 -23.76
C VAL A 29 19.93 0.95 -22.72
N GLY A 30 19.00 1.91 -22.54
CA GLY A 30 19.06 2.94 -21.51
C GLY A 30 18.31 2.53 -20.24
N LEU A 31 18.81 2.91 -19.07
CA LEU A 31 18.16 2.67 -17.78
C LEU A 31 17.94 4.00 -17.06
N MET A 32 16.70 4.26 -16.63
CA MET A 32 16.35 5.38 -15.77
C MET A 32 15.94 4.86 -14.40
N LEU A 33 16.67 5.28 -13.37
CA LEU A 33 16.36 4.95 -11.97
C LEU A 33 15.81 6.19 -11.28
N ALA A 34 14.66 6.05 -10.62
CA ALA A 34 14.03 7.11 -9.85
C ALA A 34 13.84 6.65 -8.40
N THR A 35 14.25 7.48 -7.45
CA THR A 35 14.09 7.22 -6.01
C THR A 35 13.80 8.52 -5.27
N GLN A 36 13.03 8.43 -4.18
CA GLN A 36 12.88 9.51 -3.20
C GLN A 36 13.97 9.47 -2.12
N ASN A 37 14.55 8.28 -1.89
CA ASN A 37 15.59 8.05 -0.88
C ASN A 37 16.88 7.64 -1.60
N PRO A 38 17.84 8.56 -1.82
CA PRO A 38 19.12 8.21 -2.46
C PRO A 38 19.96 7.25 -1.60
N VAL A 39 19.73 7.24 -0.28
CA VAL A 39 20.38 6.35 0.71
C VAL A 39 20.15 4.87 0.41
N ASP A 40 19.01 4.54 -0.20
CA ASP A 40 18.57 3.17 -0.45
C ASP A 40 19.12 2.61 -1.78
N VAL A 41 19.94 3.38 -2.50
CA VAL A 41 20.57 2.97 -3.76
C VAL A 41 22.03 2.61 -3.53
N ASP A 42 22.47 1.47 -4.07
CA ASP A 42 23.85 1.02 -4.00
C ASP A 42 24.78 2.05 -4.64
N TYR A 43 25.80 2.47 -3.89
CA TYR A 43 26.81 3.42 -4.34
C TYR A 43 27.50 3.00 -5.64
N LYS A 44 27.71 1.69 -5.87
CA LYS A 44 28.29 1.16 -7.12
C LYS A 44 27.36 1.35 -8.32
N ALA A 45 26.06 1.43 -8.09
CA ALA A 45 25.09 1.73 -9.14
C ALA A 45 25.15 3.21 -9.53
N LEU A 46 25.26 4.07 -8.52
CA LEU A 46 25.36 5.53 -8.71
C LEU A 46 26.60 5.92 -9.51
N SER A 47 27.76 5.32 -9.23
CA SER A 47 29.01 5.64 -9.94
C SER A 47 29.00 5.29 -11.44
N ASN A 48 28.08 4.44 -11.91
CA ASN A 48 27.95 4.06 -13.32
C ASN A 48 26.90 4.90 -14.08
N ALA A 49 26.19 5.79 -13.39
CA ALA A 49 25.19 6.65 -14.02
C ALA A 49 25.85 7.88 -14.65
N GLY A 50 25.68 8.04 -15.97
CA GLY A 50 26.24 9.17 -16.73
C GLY A 50 25.46 10.48 -16.63
N SER A 51 24.19 10.41 -16.23
CA SER A 51 23.31 11.58 -16.11
C SER A 51 22.48 11.48 -14.84
N TRP A 52 22.41 12.60 -14.13
CA TRP A 52 21.80 12.71 -12.81
C TRP A 52 20.78 13.85 -12.81
N PHE A 53 19.58 13.53 -12.34
CA PHE A 53 18.47 14.48 -12.23
C PHE A 53 18.15 14.66 -10.75
N ILE A 54 18.66 15.75 -10.16
CA ILE A 54 18.65 15.96 -8.72
C ILE A 54 17.55 16.96 -8.39
N GLY A 55 16.54 16.49 -7.66
CA GLY A 55 15.47 17.33 -7.12
C GLY A 55 15.86 17.97 -5.79
N LYS A 56 14.90 18.65 -5.15
CA LYS A 56 15.09 19.20 -3.81
C LYS A 56 15.22 18.08 -2.78
N LEU A 57 16.32 18.09 -2.02
CA LEU A 57 16.53 17.21 -0.87
C LEU A 57 16.21 17.96 0.43
N GLN A 58 15.52 17.31 1.35
CA GLN A 58 15.10 17.92 2.63
C GLN A 58 16.12 17.71 3.75
N THR A 59 16.85 16.59 3.75
CA THR A 59 17.79 16.27 4.82
C THR A 59 19.24 16.53 4.37
N GLU A 60 20.07 17.06 5.27
CA GLU A 60 21.51 17.25 4.99
C GLU A 60 22.23 15.91 4.78
N ARG A 61 21.78 14.83 5.45
CA ARG A 61 22.34 13.48 5.29
C ARG A 61 22.17 12.93 3.87
N ASP A 62 21.00 13.13 3.25
CA ASP A 62 20.74 12.68 1.88
C ASP A 62 21.57 13.47 0.87
N LYS A 63 21.73 14.78 1.14
CA LYS A 63 22.52 15.70 0.34
C LYS A 63 24.00 15.35 0.39
N ASP A 64 24.55 15.08 1.57
CA ASP A 64 25.96 14.68 1.70
C ASP A 64 26.25 13.37 0.98
N ARG A 65 25.40 12.35 1.13
CA ARG A 65 25.57 11.08 0.41
C ARG A 65 25.47 11.23 -1.10
N LEU A 66 24.56 12.08 -1.58
CA LEU A 66 24.43 12.35 -3.01
C LEU A 66 25.67 13.06 -3.55
N LEU A 67 26.21 14.03 -2.79
CA LEU A 67 27.44 14.72 -3.14
C LEU A 67 28.65 13.77 -3.16
N ASP A 68 28.74 12.83 -2.21
CA ASP A 68 29.78 11.79 -2.21
C ASP A 68 29.70 10.90 -3.47
N GLY A 69 28.48 10.50 -3.85
CA GLY A 69 28.25 9.72 -5.07
C GLY A 69 28.60 10.46 -6.35
N LEU A 70 28.28 11.76 -6.42
CA LEU A 70 28.63 12.61 -7.56
C LEU A 70 30.15 12.82 -7.67
N ASP A 71 30.83 13.12 -6.56
CA ASP A 71 32.27 13.39 -6.54
C ASP A 71 33.07 12.20 -7.08
N SER A 72 32.67 10.99 -6.68
CA SER A 72 33.27 9.76 -7.18
C SER A 72 32.92 9.40 -8.63
N ALA A 73 31.81 9.90 -9.18
CA ALA A 73 31.39 9.61 -10.54
C ALA A 73 31.99 10.60 -11.56
N ALA A 74 32.09 11.88 -11.19
CA ALA A 74 32.40 12.97 -12.11
C ALA A 74 33.83 13.53 -11.97
N GLY A 75 34.47 13.40 -10.79
CA GLY A 75 35.83 13.88 -10.51
C GLY A 75 35.99 15.40 -10.62
N GLY A 76 36.29 16.09 -9.52
CA GLY A 76 36.59 17.53 -9.54
C GLY A 76 35.36 18.43 -9.43
N LEU A 77 34.33 17.98 -8.71
CA LEU A 77 33.13 18.77 -8.45
C LEU A 77 33.36 19.78 -7.33
N ASN A 78 32.93 21.02 -7.53
CA ASN A 78 32.85 21.99 -6.44
C ASN A 78 31.65 21.66 -5.53
N ARG A 79 31.90 20.84 -4.50
CA ARG A 79 30.90 20.35 -3.54
C ARG A 79 30.06 21.47 -2.94
N GLN A 80 30.67 22.60 -2.59
CA GLN A 80 29.96 23.73 -1.97
C GLN A 80 29.01 24.41 -2.95
N ALA A 81 29.40 24.53 -4.23
CA ALA A 81 28.54 25.10 -5.26
C ALA A 81 27.30 24.22 -5.50
N TYR A 82 27.49 22.90 -5.61
CA TYR A 82 26.37 21.95 -5.77
C TYR A 82 25.47 21.91 -4.53
N ALA A 83 26.05 21.93 -3.33
CA ALA A 83 25.29 21.98 -2.09
C ALA A 83 24.37 23.22 -2.03
N LYS A 84 24.88 24.39 -2.40
CA LYS A 84 24.09 25.64 -2.47
C LYS A 84 23.01 25.58 -3.55
N LEU A 85 23.32 25.04 -4.73
CA LEU A 85 22.35 24.88 -5.81
C LEU A 85 21.21 23.93 -5.42
N ILE A 86 21.50 22.79 -4.78
CA ILE A 86 20.48 21.83 -4.34
C ILE A 86 19.58 22.45 -3.27
N SER A 87 20.16 23.18 -2.31
CA SER A 87 19.39 23.83 -1.24
C SER A 87 18.50 24.97 -1.75
N SER A 88 18.90 25.66 -2.83
CA SER A 88 18.12 26.75 -3.42
C SER A 88 17.05 26.28 -4.42
N LEU A 89 16.97 24.96 -4.71
CA LEU A 89 15.96 24.42 -5.61
C LEU A 89 14.53 24.68 -5.11
N GLY A 90 13.73 25.32 -5.98
CA GLY A 90 12.28 25.45 -5.81
C GLY A 90 11.53 24.15 -6.14
N LYS A 91 10.21 24.15 -5.88
CA LYS A 91 9.34 23.03 -6.29
C LYS A 91 9.44 22.81 -7.80
N ARG A 92 9.48 21.54 -8.23
CA ARG A 92 9.52 21.12 -9.65
C ARG A 92 10.70 21.66 -10.47
N SER A 93 11.79 22.00 -9.79
CA SER A 93 13.07 22.37 -10.40
C SER A 93 14.07 21.25 -10.15
N PHE A 94 14.93 20.97 -11.13
CA PHE A 94 15.89 19.88 -11.08
C PHE A 94 17.25 20.37 -11.59
N ILE A 95 18.31 19.88 -10.96
CA ILE A 95 19.66 20.00 -11.48
C ILE A 95 19.94 18.78 -12.36
N LEU A 96 20.28 19.02 -13.61
CA LEU A 96 20.87 18.03 -14.51
C LEU A 96 22.39 18.12 -14.38
N HIS A 97 22.99 17.04 -13.88
CA HIS A 97 24.42 16.81 -13.96
C HIS A 97 24.69 15.72 -14.99
N ASN A 98 25.53 16.01 -15.98
CA ASN A 98 25.92 15.08 -17.02
C ASN A 98 27.46 15.04 -17.05
N ILE A 99 28.03 13.84 -17.05
CA ILE A 99 29.49 13.64 -17.04
C ILE A 99 30.15 14.26 -18.28
N HIS A 100 29.40 14.42 -19.37
CA HIS A 100 29.91 15.04 -20.61
C HIS A 100 29.86 16.57 -20.61
N ASP A 101 29.12 17.19 -19.68
CA ASP A 101 28.92 18.64 -19.64
C ASP A 101 29.79 19.28 -18.53
N LYS A 102 30.42 20.41 -18.84
CA LYS A 102 31.34 21.10 -17.89
C LYS A 102 30.63 21.71 -16.68
N GLN A 103 29.34 22.00 -16.79
CA GLN A 103 28.55 22.67 -15.75
C GLN A 103 27.15 22.04 -15.62
N PRO A 104 26.58 22.02 -14.41
CA PRO A 104 25.22 21.55 -14.21
C PRO A 104 24.22 22.50 -14.88
N SER A 105 23.17 21.92 -15.46
CA SER A 105 22.07 22.68 -16.04
C SER A 105 20.86 22.65 -15.12
N LEU A 106 20.28 23.82 -14.82
CA LEU A 106 19.01 23.89 -14.11
C LEU A 106 17.86 23.80 -15.12
N PHE A 107 16.94 22.86 -14.91
CA PHE A 107 15.71 22.81 -15.70
C PHE A 107 14.48 22.73 -14.80
N ARG A 108 13.38 23.27 -15.32
CA ARG A 108 12.07 23.24 -14.68
C ARG A 108 11.15 22.34 -15.49
N THR A 109 10.22 21.68 -14.81
CA THR A 109 9.20 20.92 -15.53
C THR A 109 8.36 21.87 -16.37
N ARG A 110 8.37 21.70 -17.70
CA ARG A 110 7.66 22.58 -18.63
C ARG A 110 6.15 22.59 -18.42
N TRP A 111 5.59 21.43 -18.05
CA TRP A 111 4.30 21.18 -17.40
C TRP A 111 4.16 19.65 -17.33
N ALA A 112 4.15 19.07 -16.13
CA ALA A 112 3.70 17.68 -15.97
C ALA A 112 2.17 17.67 -15.78
N MET A 113 1.43 18.35 -16.65
CA MET A 113 -0.01 18.08 -16.78
C MET A 113 -0.12 16.85 -17.68
N ASN A 114 0.02 15.68 -17.07
CA ASN A 114 -0.77 14.57 -17.55
C ASN A 114 -2.11 14.72 -16.84
N TYR A 115 -3.17 15.08 -17.56
CA TYR A 115 -4.51 14.66 -17.15
C TYR A 115 -4.44 13.13 -17.23
N LEU A 116 -3.90 12.48 -16.19
CA LEU A 116 -3.54 11.06 -16.20
C LEU A 116 -4.78 10.28 -16.61
N ALA A 117 -4.86 9.92 -17.89
CA ALA A 117 -5.88 9.05 -18.45
C ALA A 117 -5.56 7.61 -18.05
N GLY A 118 -5.33 7.37 -16.76
CA GLY A 118 -4.97 6.07 -16.20
C GLY A 118 -3.82 5.35 -16.93
N PRO A 119 -3.63 4.05 -16.67
CA PRO A 119 -2.86 3.19 -17.55
C PRO A 119 -3.62 3.01 -18.88
N MET A 120 -2.88 3.05 -19.99
CA MET A 120 -3.43 2.85 -21.32
C MET A 120 -4.07 1.46 -21.43
N THR A 121 -5.34 1.42 -21.80
CA THR A 121 -6.09 0.18 -21.97
C THR A 121 -5.74 -0.46 -23.31
N ARG A 122 -5.91 -1.79 -23.44
CA ARG A 122 -5.60 -2.54 -24.67
C ARG A 122 -6.32 -2.01 -25.91
N THR A 123 -7.48 -1.37 -25.72
CA THR A 123 -8.28 -0.72 -26.77
C THR A 123 -7.73 0.64 -27.22
N GLN A 124 -6.89 1.29 -26.42
CA GLN A 124 -6.24 2.57 -26.74
C GLN A 124 -4.91 2.39 -27.48
N ILE A 125 -4.31 1.20 -27.43
CA ILE A 125 -3.03 0.87 -28.08
C ILE A 125 -3.09 1.02 -29.62
N PRO A 126 -4.13 0.54 -30.33
CA PRO A 126 -4.18 0.67 -31.80
C PRO A 126 -4.22 2.13 -32.27
N ALA A 127 -4.96 2.99 -31.56
CA ALA A 127 -5.06 4.41 -31.87
C ALA A 127 -3.71 5.13 -31.63
N LEU A 128 -2.98 4.75 -30.58
CA LEU A 128 -1.62 5.28 -30.34
C LEU A 128 -0.65 4.84 -31.45
N ASN A 129 -0.66 3.56 -31.82
CA ASN A 129 0.21 3.04 -32.86
C ASN A 129 -0.04 3.74 -34.21
N GLY A 130 -1.31 4.05 -34.52
CA GLY A 130 -1.68 4.86 -35.68
C GLY A 130 -1.14 6.29 -35.63
N LEU A 131 -1.11 6.94 -34.45
CA LEU A 131 -0.60 8.32 -34.29
C LEU A 131 0.90 8.44 -34.53
N VAL A 132 1.67 7.40 -34.21
CA VAL A 132 3.14 7.39 -34.39
C VAL A 132 3.57 6.66 -35.67
N ASN A 133 2.62 6.28 -36.53
CA ASN A 133 2.85 5.41 -37.69
C ASN A 133 3.64 4.13 -37.34
N ALA A 134 3.46 3.62 -36.12
CA ALA A 134 4.03 2.34 -35.72
C ALA A 134 3.20 1.24 -36.37
N GLN A 135 3.67 0.78 -37.53
CA GLN A 135 3.14 -0.42 -38.16
C GLN A 135 3.60 -1.62 -37.35
N TRP A 136 2.63 -2.41 -36.87
CA TRP A 136 2.94 -3.75 -36.40
C TRP A 136 3.32 -4.54 -37.64
N LEU A 137 4.62 -4.71 -37.88
CA LEU A 137 5.10 -5.76 -38.77
C LEU A 137 4.64 -7.05 -38.10
N GLU A 138 3.55 -7.63 -38.59
CA GLU A 138 3.36 -9.06 -38.38
C GLU A 138 4.66 -9.71 -38.83
N PRO A 139 5.27 -10.60 -38.03
CA PRO A 139 6.38 -11.38 -38.54
C PRO A 139 5.87 -11.98 -39.85
N GLU A 140 6.49 -11.62 -40.97
CA GLU A 140 6.26 -12.35 -42.22
C GLU A 140 6.41 -13.83 -41.86
N ASP A 141 5.44 -14.64 -42.26
CA ASP A 141 5.45 -16.10 -42.14
C ASP A 141 6.58 -16.70 -43.02
N ASP A 142 7.80 -16.19 -42.87
CA ASP A 142 9.05 -16.70 -43.43
C ASP A 142 9.68 -17.73 -42.49
N PHE A 143 8.85 -18.49 -41.78
CA PHE A 143 9.22 -19.87 -41.48
C PHE A 143 8.88 -20.70 -42.72
N GLU A 144 9.84 -20.71 -43.66
CA GLU A 144 9.98 -21.78 -44.64
C GLU A 144 9.80 -23.14 -43.93
N ALA A 145 8.66 -23.76 -44.17
CA ALA A 145 8.47 -25.17 -43.85
C ALA A 145 9.58 -25.97 -44.56
N PRO A 146 10.20 -26.99 -43.92
CA PRO A 146 11.17 -27.83 -44.61
C PRO A 146 10.48 -28.46 -45.82
N ILE A 147 10.96 -28.08 -47.00
CA ILE A 147 10.51 -28.53 -48.30
C ILE A 147 10.52 -30.06 -48.32
N GLN A 148 9.35 -30.65 -48.56
CA GLN A 148 9.26 -32.05 -48.99
C GLN A 148 10.10 -32.24 -50.26
N PRO A 149 11.05 -33.19 -50.31
CA PRO A 149 11.78 -33.43 -51.53
C PRO A 149 10.81 -33.95 -52.60
N LYS A 150 10.73 -33.21 -53.71
CA LYS A 150 10.01 -33.60 -54.91
C LYS A 150 10.73 -34.79 -55.55
N ASP A 151 9.96 -35.86 -55.70
CA ASP A 151 10.30 -37.03 -56.49
C ASP A 151 10.22 -36.67 -57.98
N THR A 152 11.37 -36.61 -58.65
CA THR A 152 11.47 -36.69 -60.11
C THR A 152 12.50 -37.77 -60.40
N GLY A 153 12.00 -38.95 -60.77
CA GLY A 153 12.82 -40.12 -61.00
C GLY A 153 13.77 -39.95 -62.18
N GLU A 154 14.99 -40.47 -62.00
CA GLU A 154 15.60 -41.37 -62.96
C GLU A 154 16.60 -42.30 -62.22
N THR A 155 16.57 -43.55 -62.66
CA THR A 155 17.09 -44.80 -62.10
C THR A 155 18.60 -44.89 -61.90
N LEU A 156 19.00 -45.69 -60.90
CA LEU A 156 20.15 -46.62 -60.93
C LEU A 156 19.93 -47.64 -59.79
N ALA A 157 19.24 -48.75 -60.05
CA ALA A 157 19.90 -50.01 -60.44
C ALA A 157 21.00 -50.47 -59.47
N SER A 158 20.67 -50.62 -58.18
CA SER A 158 21.24 -51.55 -57.18
C SER A 158 20.64 -51.07 -55.85
N TYR A 159 19.83 -51.79 -55.09
CA TYR A 159 20.06 -53.07 -54.44
C TYR A 159 18.69 -53.70 -54.11
N GLN A 160 18.62 -55.03 -54.14
CA GLN A 160 17.39 -55.82 -53.95
C GLN A 160 16.73 -55.63 -52.57
N PRO A 161 15.38 -55.70 -52.47
CA PRO A 161 14.68 -55.76 -51.20
C PRO A 161 14.74 -57.17 -50.59
N VAL A 162 15.21 -57.28 -49.34
CA VAL A 162 15.00 -58.47 -48.51
C VAL A 162 13.57 -58.44 -47.97
N SER A 163 12.76 -59.41 -48.38
CA SER A 163 11.40 -59.62 -47.86
C SER A 163 11.43 -60.05 -46.40
N VAL A 164 10.74 -59.31 -45.53
CA VAL A 164 10.29 -59.82 -44.23
C VAL A 164 8.78 -59.66 -44.07
N LYS A 165 8.14 -60.82 -44.20
CA LYS A 165 6.82 -61.31 -43.79
C LYS A 165 5.82 -60.30 -43.18
N LYS A 166 4.70 -60.20 -43.89
CA LYS A 166 3.37 -59.74 -43.46
C LYS A 166 2.93 -60.49 -42.19
N ALA A 167 2.82 -59.78 -41.07
CA ALA A 167 2.14 -60.25 -39.86
C ALA A 167 0.85 -59.46 -39.63
N SER A 168 -0.24 -60.21 -39.80
CA SER A 168 -1.64 -60.06 -39.38
C SER A 168 -2.10 -58.93 -38.45
N ARG A 169 -3.27 -58.39 -38.82
CA ARG A 169 -4.43 -57.96 -38.00
C ARG A 169 -4.23 -56.75 -37.07
N ARG A 170 -4.60 -55.57 -37.60
CA ARG A 170 -5.21 -54.50 -36.77
C ARG A 170 -6.47 -55.09 -36.11
N PRO A 171 -6.66 -54.95 -34.79
CA PRO A 171 -7.97 -55.21 -34.22
C PRO A 171 -8.91 -54.11 -34.71
N GLU A 172 -10.02 -54.52 -35.32
CA GLU A 172 -11.18 -53.64 -35.50
C GLU A 172 -11.55 -53.09 -34.12
N ARG A 173 -11.36 -51.77 -33.93
CA ARG A 173 -11.97 -51.07 -32.80
C ARG A 173 -13.48 -51.24 -32.96
N LYS A 174 -14.08 -52.08 -32.13
CA LYS A 174 -15.53 -52.13 -31.94
C LYS A 174 -16.00 -50.68 -31.74
N ARG A 175 -16.79 -50.16 -32.69
CA ARG A 175 -17.59 -48.95 -32.46
C ARG A 175 -18.45 -49.26 -31.24
N VAL A 176 -18.16 -48.61 -30.12
CA VAL A 176 -19.01 -48.65 -28.93
C VAL A 176 -20.41 -48.26 -29.38
N LYS A 177 -21.36 -49.19 -29.28
CA LYS A 177 -22.80 -48.90 -29.45
C LYS A 177 -23.11 -47.69 -28.57
N ARG A 178 -23.88 -46.72 -29.09
CA ARG A 178 -24.28 -45.50 -28.36
C ARG A 178 -24.48 -45.81 -26.88
N PRO A 179 -23.68 -45.25 -25.96
CA PRO A 179 -23.91 -45.53 -24.56
C PRO A 179 -25.30 -45.00 -24.17
N HIS A 180 -26.07 -45.83 -23.47
CA HIS A 180 -27.43 -45.53 -22.98
C HIS A 180 -27.42 -44.51 -21.82
N ASP A 181 -26.36 -43.71 -21.68
CA ASP A 181 -26.09 -42.82 -20.53
C ASP A 181 -26.69 -41.41 -20.69
N GLY A 182 -27.51 -41.18 -21.72
CA GLY A 182 -28.12 -39.86 -22.00
C GLY A 182 -27.11 -38.78 -22.42
N SER A 183 -25.84 -39.14 -22.64
CA SER A 183 -24.79 -38.20 -23.01
C SER A 183 -24.56 -38.15 -24.53
N SER A 184 -24.18 -36.98 -25.05
CA SER A 184 -23.92 -36.73 -26.47
C SER A 184 -22.46 -36.32 -26.70
N SER A 185 -21.89 -36.68 -27.85
CA SER A 185 -20.61 -36.11 -28.31
C SER A 185 -20.76 -34.66 -28.79
N THR A 186 -22.00 -34.25 -29.11
CA THR A 186 -22.34 -32.88 -29.51
C THR A 186 -22.86 -32.13 -28.30
N ARG A 187 -22.25 -30.97 -28.04
CA ARG A 187 -22.59 -30.08 -26.93
C ARG A 187 -24.02 -29.53 -27.06
N PRO A 188 -24.85 -29.59 -26.00
CA PRO A 188 -26.15 -28.92 -25.96
C PRO A 188 -26.03 -27.40 -26.06
N ALA A 189 -26.98 -26.75 -26.73
CA ALA A 189 -27.02 -25.30 -26.80
C ALA A 189 -27.48 -24.68 -25.46
N ILE A 190 -26.70 -23.74 -24.93
CA ILE A 190 -27.04 -22.94 -23.75
C ILE A 190 -27.69 -21.64 -24.24
N PRO A 191 -28.64 -21.04 -23.49
CA PRO A 191 -29.20 -19.75 -23.89
C PRO A 191 -28.11 -18.68 -23.99
N SER A 192 -28.04 -17.99 -25.12
CA SER A 192 -26.93 -17.09 -25.51
C SER A 192 -26.66 -15.91 -24.55
N SER A 193 -27.58 -15.62 -23.64
CA SER A 193 -27.44 -14.57 -22.63
C SER A 193 -26.61 -14.97 -21.40
N PHE A 194 -26.21 -16.24 -21.31
CA PHE A 194 -25.47 -16.78 -20.18
C PHE A 194 -24.12 -17.34 -20.61
N SER A 195 -23.17 -17.33 -19.69
CA SER A 195 -21.83 -17.83 -19.93
C SER A 195 -21.78 -19.36 -19.93
N GLU A 196 -20.73 -19.88 -20.56
CA GLU A 196 -20.41 -21.29 -20.58
C GLU A 196 -18.95 -21.48 -20.18
N HIS A 197 -18.72 -22.34 -19.19
CA HIS A 197 -17.39 -22.66 -18.68
C HIS A 197 -17.19 -24.16 -18.51
N PHE A 198 -15.95 -24.59 -18.44
CA PHE A 198 -15.51 -25.96 -18.21
C PHE A 198 -14.64 -25.99 -16.97
N LEU A 199 -14.98 -26.88 -16.05
CA LEU A 199 -14.15 -27.15 -14.88
C LEU A 199 -13.00 -28.09 -15.28
N PRO A 200 -11.79 -27.89 -14.72
CA PRO A 200 -10.63 -28.67 -15.06
C PRO A 200 -10.68 -30.04 -14.37
N PHE A 201 -9.89 -30.97 -14.87
CA PHE A 201 -9.63 -32.25 -14.20
C PHE A 201 -8.50 -32.02 -13.19
N ASN A 202 -8.83 -31.85 -11.92
CA ASN A 202 -7.84 -31.65 -10.86
C ASN A 202 -7.76 -32.84 -9.89
N LEU A 203 -8.71 -33.78 -9.94
CA LEU A 203 -8.66 -35.01 -9.15
C LEU A 203 -8.32 -36.20 -10.04
N SER A 204 -7.37 -37.02 -9.63
CA SER A 204 -7.18 -38.36 -10.19
C SER A 204 -8.36 -39.28 -9.84
N LEU A 205 -8.50 -40.42 -10.52
CA LEU A 205 -9.60 -41.36 -10.27
C LEU A 205 -9.63 -41.85 -8.80
N ALA A 206 -8.46 -42.14 -8.22
CA ALA A 206 -8.38 -42.56 -6.81
C ALA A 206 -8.79 -41.42 -5.84
N GLU A 207 -8.34 -40.20 -6.11
CA GLU A 207 -8.69 -39.02 -5.30
C GLU A 207 -10.18 -38.68 -5.43
N ALA A 208 -10.76 -38.82 -6.63
CA ALA A 208 -12.17 -38.59 -6.88
C ALA A 208 -13.07 -39.55 -6.08
N PHE A 209 -12.72 -40.84 -6.01
CA PHE A 209 -13.45 -41.83 -5.20
C PHE A 209 -13.32 -41.54 -3.70
N SER A 210 -12.12 -41.17 -3.27
CA SER A 210 -11.87 -40.72 -1.90
C SER A 210 -12.70 -39.49 -1.53
N ALA A 211 -12.71 -38.46 -2.37
CA ALA A 211 -13.50 -37.23 -2.18
C ALA A 211 -15.01 -37.51 -2.17
N ALA A 212 -15.48 -38.49 -2.93
CA ALA A 212 -16.86 -38.95 -2.91
C ALA A 212 -17.21 -39.88 -1.73
N ASN A 213 -16.26 -40.15 -0.82
CA ASN A 213 -16.37 -41.12 0.27
C ASN A 213 -16.82 -42.52 -0.22
N ARG A 214 -16.27 -42.99 -1.35
CA ARG A 214 -16.56 -44.29 -1.93
C ARG A 214 -15.29 -45.13 -2.06
N PRO A 215 -15.32 -46.44 -1.71
CA PRO A 215 -14.18 -47.31 -1.92
C PRO A 215 -13.93 -47.54 -3.41
N LEU A 216 -12.67 -47.50 -3.82
CA LEU A 216 -12.27 -47.90 -5.17
C LEU A 216 -12.12 -49.42 -5.21
N ASN A 217 -13.02 -50.10 -5.91
CA ASN A 217 -12.96 -51.55 -6.08
C ASN A 217 -11.85 -51.93 -7.08
N ALA A 218 -11.21 -53.09 -6.89
CA ALA A 218 -10.12 -53.55 -7.76
C ALA A 218 -10.57 -53.80 -9.22
N ASP A 219 -11.86 -54.08 -9.42
CA ASP A 219 -12.47 -54.32 -10.74
C ASP A 219 -13.01 -53.03 -11.40
N ALA A 220 -12.64 -51.86 -10.87
CA ALA A 220 -13.11 -50.58 -11.37
C ALA A 220 -12.35 -50.15 -12.64
N GLU A 221 -13.00 -50.21 -13.80
CA GLU A 221 -12.43 -49.74 -15.06
C GLU A 221 -12.98 -48.37 -15.46
N GLN A 222 -12.09 -47.42 -15.78
CA GLN A 222 -12.49 -46.12 -16.32
C GLN A 222 -12.90 -46.27 -17.78
N VAL A 223 -14.20 -46.09 -18.04
CA VAL A 223 -14.79 -46.22 -19.38
C VAL A 223 -14.74 -44.90 -20.15
N GLY A 224 -14.78 -43.76 -19.44
CA GLY A 224 -14.69 -42.46 -20.08
C GLY A 224 -14.92 -41.29 -19.13
N ILE A 225 -15.15 -40.12 -19.74
CA ILE A 225 -15.39 -38.85 -19.07
C ILE A 225 -16.68 -38.25 -19.61
N VAL A 226 -17.56 -37.82 -18.70
CA VAL A 226 -18.81 -37.16 -19.01
C VAL A 226 -18.86 -35.81 -18.29
N TYR A 227 -19.23 -34.76 -19.00
CA TYR A 227 -19.47 -33.44 -18.45
C TYR A 227 -20.94 -33.27 -18.08
N LYS A 228 -21.18 -32.90 -16.82
CA LYS A 228 -22.51 -32.58 -16.30
C LYS A 228 -22.72 -31.07 -16.21
N PRO A 229 -23.88 -30.55 -16.63
CA PRO A 229 -24.17 -29.13 -16.50
C PRO A 229 -24.43 -28.81 -15.03
N SER A 230 -23.74 -27.80 -14.51
CA SER A 230 -23.92 -27.22 -13.17
C SER A 230 -24.10 -25.71 -13.30
N LEU A 231 -24.75 -25.07 -12.34
CA LEU A 231 -24.90 -23.60 -12.36
C LEU A 231 -23.67 -22.96 -11.72
N LEU A 232 -23.03 -22.06 -12.47
CA LEU A 232 -21.98 -21.19 -11.96
C LEU A 232 -22.58 -19.81 -11.67
N ALA A 233 -22.35 -19.32 -10.46
CA ALA A 233 -22.72 -17.96 -10.05
C ALA A 233 -21.51 -17.29 -9.39
N SER A 234 -21.00 -16.22 -10.00
CA SER A 234 -19.88 -15.42 -9.53
C SER A 234 -20.30 -13.97 -9.40
N ALA A 235 -19.94 -13.35 -8.29
CA ALA A 235 -20.18 -11.94 -8.05
C ALA A 235 -19.09 -11.31 -7.19
N THR A 236 -18.82 -10.04 -7.45
CA THR A 236 -17.99 -9.16 -6.65
C THR A 236 -18.89 -8.20 -5.88
N VAL A 237 -18.76 -8.22 -4.56
CA VAL A 237 -19.48 -7.34 -3.65
C VAL A 237 -18.54 -6.28 -3.13
N ARG A 238 -18.83 -5.02 -3.46
CA ARG A 238 -18.03 -3.87 -3.02
C ARG A 238 -18.67 -3.20 -1.81
N PHE A 239 -17.90 -3.11 -0.74
CA PHE A 239 -18.23 -2.39 0.48
C PHE A 239 -17.61 -1.01 0.41
N LEU A 240 -18.42 -0.03 0.03
CA LEU A 240 -18.03 1.38 0.02
C LEU A 240 -18.82 2.12 1.10
N ASP A 241 -18.14 2.48 2.18
CA ASP A 241 -18.70 3.33 3.23
C ASP A 241 -17.83 4.57 3.42
N ARG A 242 -18.33 5.73 2.97
CA ARG A 242 -17.62 7.01 3.12
C ARG A 242 -17.55 7.50 4.56
N LYS A 243 -18.51 7.12 5.41
CA LYS A 243 -18.52 7.53 6.82
C LYS A 243 -17.37 6.90 7.57
N HIS A 244 -17.12 5.63 7.27
CA HIS A 244 -16.05 4.85 7.87
C HIS A 244 -14.81 4.77 6.96
N GLY A 245 -14.79 5.38 5.77
CA GLY A 245 -13.64 5.34 4.87
C GLY A 245 -13.22 3.92 4.43
N VAL A 246 -14.15 2.96 4.45
CA VAL A 246 -13.89 1.56 4.05
C VAL A 246 -14.23 1.40 2.58
N ASP A 247 -13.27 0.89 1.81
CA ASP A 247 -13.43 0.47 0.41
C ASP A 247 -12.80 -0.90 0.24
N SER A 248 -13.62 -1.94 0.35
CA SER A 248 -13.16 -3.34 0.29
C SER A 248 -14.03 -4.14 -0.67
N GLU A 249 -13.44 -5.11 -1.34
CA GLU A 249 -14.14 -5.98 -2.28
C GLU A 249 -14.07 -7.44 -1.82
N VAL A 250 -15.19 -8.15 -1.94
CA VAL A 250 -15.29 -9.57 -1.63
C VAL A 250 -15.89 -10.29 -2.82
N SER A 251 -15.12 -11.19 -3.42
CA SER A 251 -15.61 -12.07 -4.48
C SER A 251 -16.26 -13.32 -3.90
N ARG A 252 -17.43 -13.67 -4.41
CA ARG A 252 -18.10 -14.95 -4.15
C ARG A 252 -18.42 -15.68 -5.42
N ASN A 253 -17.89 -16.89 -5.51
CA ASN A 253 -18.21 -17.84 -6.57
C ASN A 253 -18.83 -19.07 -5.93
N VAL A 254 -19.98 -19.48 -6.44
CA VAL A 254 -20.75 -20.64 -6.00
C VAL A 254 -20.96 -21.55 -7.20
N LEU A 255 -20.72 -22.84 -7.00
CA LEU A 255 -21.03 -23.88 -7.98
C LEU A 255 -22.17 -24.74 -7.43
N VAL A 256 -23.32 -24.66 -8.08
CA VAL A 256 -24.52 -25.42 -7.70
C VAL A 256 -24.58 -26.66 -8.57
N THR A 257 -24.24 -27.80 -7.98
CA THR A 257 -24.36 -29.12 -8.62
C THR A 257 -25.81 -29.59 -8.53
N ASN A 258 -26.33 -30.15 -9.64
CA ASN A 258 -27.70 -30.67 -9.75
C ASN A 258 -28.78 -29.69 -9.22
N PRO A 259 -28.96 -28.52 -9.86
CA PRO A 259 -29.99 -27.57 -9.44
C PRO A 259 -31.41 -28.19 -9.55
N ASP A 260 -32.30 -27.85 -8.62
CA ASP A 260 -33.71 -28.29 -8.69
C ASP A 260 -34.34 -27.81 -10.00
N SER A 261 -34.99 -28.73 -10.70
CA SER A 261 -35.81 -28.51 -11.90
C SER A 261 -36.77 -27.31 -11.80
N ARG A 262 -37.26 -27.00 -10.59
CA ARG A 262 -38.16 -25.87 -10.31
C ARG A 262 -37.47 -24.51 -10.27
N GLY A 263 -36.13 -24.48 -10.30
CA GLY A 263 -35.34 -23.25 -10.23
C GLY A 263 -35.28 -22.64 -8.84
N VAL A 264 -35.30 -23.48 -7.79
CA VAL A 264 -35.10 -23.06 -6.39
C VAL A 264 -33.73 -23.52 -5.93
N VAL A 265 -32.92 -22.62 -5.37
CA VAL A 265 -31.58 -22.93 -4.88
C VAL A 265 -31.41 -22.40 -3.46
N ARG A 266 -30.92 -23.25 -2.56
CA ARG A 266 -30.46 -22.84 -1.23
C ARG A 266 -28.97 -22.56 -1.32
N TRP A 267 -28.61 -21.31 -1.53
CA TRP A 267 -27.24 -20.91 -1.80
C TRP A 267 -26.25 -21.23 -0.67
N ASP A 268 -26.72 -21.29 0.58
CA ASP A 268 -25.91 -21.60 1.76
C ASP A 268 -25.43 -23.08 1.79
N ASP A 269 -26.07 -23.97 1.04
CA ASP A 269 -25.71 -25.39 0.97
C ASP A 269 -24.47 -25.65 0.09
N PHE A 270 -24.03 -24.65 -0.68
CA PHE A 270 -22.95 -24.80 -1.67
C PHE A 270 -21.67 -24.06 -1.26
N GLY A 271 -20.53 -24.73 -1.43
CA GLY A 271 -19.21 -24.20 -1.10
C GLY A 271 -18.72 -23.14 -2.10
N SER A 272 -17.73 -22.35 -1.67
CA SER A 272 -17.11 -21.35 -2.55
C SER A 272 -16.02 -21.96 -3.42
N VAL A 273 -16.09 -21.72 -4.72
CA VAL A 273 -15.11 -22.21 -5.69
C VAL A 273 -14.11 -21.11 -6.05
N LYS A 274 -12.84 -21.46 -6.29
CA LYS A 274 -11.84 -20.48 -6.75
C LYS A 274 -12.14 -20.08 -8.20
N GLY A 275 -12.02 -18.79 -8.54
CA GLY A 275 -12.33 -18.31 -9.89
C GLY A 275 -11.29 -18.69 -10.95
N ASP A 276 -10.03 -18.80 -10.56
CA ASP A 276 -8.88 -18.96 -11.48
C ASP A 276 -8.78 -20.33 -12.18
N ILE A 277 -9.66 -21.27 -11.84
CA ILE A 277 -9.67 -22.63 -12.37
C ILE A 277 -10.64 -22.81 -13.56
N LEU A 278 -11.42 -21.79 -13.92
CA LEU A 278 -12.41 -21.90 -15.00
C LEU A 278 -11.75 -21.86 -16.39
N THR A 279 -12.06 -22.85 -17.24
CA THR A 279 -11.54 -22.96 -18.61
C THR A 279 -12.66 -22.79 -19.63
N ARG A 280 -12.36 -22.29 -20.84
CA ARG A 280 -13.36 -22.15 -21.93
C ARG A 280 -13.43 -23.33 -22.89
N MET A 281 -12.50 -24.27 -22.79
CA MET A 281 -12.41 -25.44 -23.66
C MET A 281 -12.59 -26.74 -22.87
N PRO A 282 -13.38 -27.70 -23.37
CA PRO A 282 -13.50 -29.02 -22.77
C PRO A 282 -12.25 -29.85 -23.07
N ALA A 283 -12.06 -30.94 -22.31
CA ALA A 283 -11.03 -31.91 -22.65
C ALA A 283 -11.31 -32.65 -23.97
N PRO A 284 -10.28 -33.21 -24.61
CA PRO A 284 -10.45 -34.09 -25.78
C PRO A 284 -11.39 -35.27 -25.47
N GLN A 285 -12.18 -35.69 -26.46
CA GLN A 285 -13.09 -36.86 -26.38
C GLN A 285 -14.20 -36.78 -25.31
N SER A 286 -14.52 -35.58 -24.86
CA SER A 286 -15.57 -35.32 -23.87
C SER A 286 -16.97 -35.62 -24.40
N ARG A 287 -17.83 -36.14 -23.52
CA ARG A 287 -19.28 -36.28 -23.75
C ARG A 287 -20.03 -35.33 -22.82
N PHE A 288 -21.22 -34.89 -23.23
CA PHE A 288 -22.03 -33.90 -22.50
C PHE A 288 -23.40 -34.46 -22.17
N VAL A 289 -23.82 -34.35 -20.91
CA VAL A 289 -25.20 -34.62 -20.50
C VAL A 289 -26.13 -33.55 -21.06
N ALA A 290 -27.37 -33.93 -21.38
CA ALA A 290 -28.39 -33.00 -21.85
C ALA A 290 -28.66 -31.88 -20.85
N LEU A 291 -29.03 -30.70 -21.36
CA LEU A 291 -29.33 -29.52 -20.55
C LEU A 291 -30.81 -29.55 -20.14
N GLU A 292 -31.08 -29.78 -18.86
CA GLU A 292 -32.44 -29.79 -18.30
C GLU A 292 -32.81 -28.43 -17.68
N PRO A 293 -34.11 -28.13 -17.50
CA PRO A 293 -34.53 -27.01 -16.65
C PRO A 293 -33.90 -27.15 -15.25
N PRO A 294 -33.43 -26.06 -14.62
CA PRO A 294 -33.61 -24.65 -14.99
C PRO A 294 -32.57 -24.10 -15.98
N LEU A 295 -31.51 -24.86 -16.29
CA LEU A 295 -30.35 -24.39 -17.08
C LEU A 295 -30.65 -24.20 -18.57
N SER A 296 -31.65 -24.90 -19.09
CA SER A 296 -32.09 -24.76 -20.48
C SER A 296 -33.00 -23.56 -20.73
N THR A 297 -33.56 -22.95 -19.68
CA THR A 297 -34.63 -21.95 -19.82
C THR A 297 -34.19 -20.56 -19.34
N THR A 298 -34.15 -19.59 -20.26
CA THR A 298 -33.75 -18.20 -20.01
C THR A 298 -34.52 -17.52 -18.88
N LYS A 299 -35.84 -17.77 -18.76
CA LYS A 299 -36.68 -17.20 -17.71
C LYS A 299 -36.28 -17.66 -16.31
N LEU A 300 -36.01 -18.96 -16.15
CA LEU A 300 -35.60 -19.55 -14.87
C LEU A 300 -34.18 -19.13 -14.49
N MET A 301 -33.25 -19.10 -15.46
CA MET A 301 -31.90 -18.60 -15.21
C MET A 301 -31.89 -17.12 -14.79
N ASN A 302 -32.73 -16.27 -15.39
CA ASN A 302 -32.88 -14.88 -14.95
C ASN A 302 -33.48 -14.76 -13.55
N ALA A 303 -34.41 -15.64 -13.17
CA ALA A 303 -34.95 -15.68 -11.82
C ALA A 303 -33.87 -16.09 -10.81
N LEU A 304 -33.10 -17.14 -11.10
CA LEU A 304 -31.96 -17.57 -10.28
C LEU A 304 -30.87 -16.49 -10.16
N LYS A 305 -30.57 -15.75 -11.24
CA LYS A 305 -29.61 -14.64 -11.20
C LYS A 305 -30.06 -13.52 -10.26
N ARG A 306 -31.35 -13.21 -10.23
CA ARG A 306 -31.93 -12.21 -9.31
C ARG A 306 -31.90 -12.73 -7.87
N ASP A 307 -32.30 -13.98 -7.68
CA ASP A 307 -32.30 -14.64 -6.37
C ASP A 307 -30.89 -14.71 -5.76
N PHE A 308 -29.88 -15.08 -6.56
CA PHE A 308 -28.47 -15.04 -6.16
C PHE A 308 -28.04 -13.66 -5.67
N LYS A 309 -28.38 -12.61 -6.43
CA LYS A 309 -28.07 -11.22 -6.06
C LYS A 309 -28.76 -10.80 -4.75
N ASP A 310 -30.01 -11.21 -4.56
CA ASP A 310 -30.78 -10.93 -3.35
C ASP A 310 -30.26 -11.71 -2.13
N TRP A 311 -29.80 -12.95 -2.33
CA TRP A 311 -29.12 -13.74 -1.29
C TRP A 311 -27.83 -13.07 -0.86
N LEU A 312 -26.95 -12.69 -1.79
CA LEU A 312 -25.69 -11.98 -1.48
C LEU A 312 -25.92 -10.69 -0.66
N TYR A 313 -26.99 -9.95 -0.99
CA TYR A 313 -27.37 -8.74 -0.25
C TYR A 313 -27.77 -9.03 1.21
N ARG A 314 -28.37 -10.20 1.48
CA ARG A 314 -28.87 -10.59 2.81
C ARG A 314 -27.82 -11.33 3.64
N SER A 315 -26.99 -12.16 3.00
CA SER A 315 -26.07 -13.08 3.69
C SER A 315 -24.69 -12.50 3.93
N ILE A 316 -24.18 -11.64 3.03
CA ILE A 316 -22.82 -11.10 3.17
C ILE A 316 -22.82 -9.88 4.08
N THR A 317 -21.96 -9.95 5.09
CA THR A 317 -21.59 -8.83 5.96
C THR A 317 -20.08 -8.73 6.05
N LEU A 318 -19.53 -7.52 5.95
CA LEU A 318 -18.10 -7.27 6.13
C LEU A 318 -17.85 -6.76 7.54
N LYS A 319 -16.96 -7.40 8.29
CA LYS A 319 -16.49 -6.89 9.59
C LYS A 319 -15.28 -6.00 9.36
N ALA A 320 -15.42 -4.70 9.62
CA ALA A 320 -14.34 -3.73 9.58
C ALA A 320 -13.86 -3.44 11.00
N ARG A 321 -12.53 -3.34 11.19
CA ARG A 321 -11.94 -2.87 12.44
C ARG A 321 -12.06 -1.36 12.50
N ALA A 322 -12.36 -0.83 13.68
CA ALA A 322 -12.67 0.57 13.88
C ALA A 322 -12.07 1.09 15.19
N ASN A 323 -11.45 2.26 15.11
CA ASN A 323 -11.15 3.10 16.25
C ASN A 323 -11.92 4.42 16.08
N ALA A 324 -13.05 4.54 16.78
CA ALA A 324 -13.98 5.66 16.63
C ALA A 324 -13.37 7.00 17.09
N ALA A 325 -12.55 6.98 18.14
CA ALA A 325 -11.87 8.16 18.66
C ALA A 325 -10.83 8.70 17.68
N LEU A 326 -10.08 7.81 17.03
CA LEU A 326 -9.10 8.18 16.01
C LEU A 326 -9.74 8.44 14.64
N LYS A 327 -10.96 7.94 14.40
CA LYS A 327 -11.64 7.89 13.09
C LYS A 327 -10.85 7.08 12.07
N VAL A 328 -10.14 6.05 12.53
CA VAL A 328 -9.41 5.11 11.69
C VAL A 328 -10.24 3.83 11.57
N TYR A 329 -10.44 3.39 10.35
CA TYR A 329 -11.19 2.18 10.04
C TYR A 329 -10.42 1.39 9.00
N ALA A 330 -10.52 0.07 9.06
CA ALA A 330 -9.88 -0.80 8.10
C ALA A 330 -10.75 -2.02 7.82
N GLY A 331 -10.81 -2.42 6.55
CA GLY A 331 -11.47 -3.67 6.16
C GLY A 331 -10.67 -4.91 6.61
N PRO A 332 -11.25 -6.11 6.43
CA PRO A 332 -10.64 -7.36 6.85
C PRO A 332 -9.36 -7.71 6.08
N GLU A 333 -9.14 -7.14 4.89
CA GLU A 333 -7.92 -7.28 4.10
C GLU A 333 -6.68 -6.67 4.78
N THR A 334 -6.89 -5.70 5.67
CA THR A 334 -5.79 -5.06 6.40
C THR A 334 -5.38 -5.94 7.57
N SER A 335 -4.07 -6.18 7.70
CA SER A 335 -3.53 -6.94 8.82
C SER A 335 -3.78 -6.21 10.15
N LYS A 336 -3.90 -6.96 11.25
CA LYS A 336 -4.05 -6.35 12.59
C LYS A 336 -2.90 -5.39 12.90
N SER A 337 -1.67 -5.75 12.52
CA SER A 337 -0.49 -4.91 12.70
C SER A 337 -0.54 -3.62 11.90
N ASP A 338 -0.99 -3.68 10.64
CA ASP A 338 -1.10 -2.47 9.81
C ASP A 338 -2.19 -1.54 10.33
N PHE A 339 -3.32 -2.10 10.79
CA PHE A 339 -4.38 -1.32 11.44
C PHE A 339 -3.89 -0.63 12.72
N MET A 340 -3.16 -1.34 13.58
CA MET A 340 -2.56 -0.74 14.78
C MET A 340 -1.53 0.34 14.44
N ARG A 341 -0.75 0.18 13.36
CA ARG A 341 0.17 1.21 12.88
C ARG A 341 -0.59 2.47 12.46
N LEU A 342 -1.65 2.33 11.66
CA LEU A 342 -2.49 3.45 11.24
C LEU A 342 -3.12 4.18 12.45
N CYS A 343 -3.56 3.42 13.46
CA CYS A 343 -4.06 4.01 14.71
C CYS A 343 -2.94 4.76 15.46
N ALA A 344 -1.75 4.17 15.60
CA ALA A 344 -0.63 4.80 16.27
C ALA A 344 -0.20 6.10 15.57
N ASP A 345 -0.14 6.10 14.23
CA ASP A 345 0.22 7.29 13.45
C ASP A 345 -0.83 8.40 13.60
N ALA A 346 -2.13 8.06 13.50
CA ALA A 346 -3.22 9.03 13.70
C ALA A 346 -3.27 9.58 15.14
N ALA A 347 -2.96 8.76 16.15
CA ALA A 347 -2.87 9.20 17.54
C ALA A 347 -1.68 10.15 17.75
N ARG A 348 -0.53 9.87 17.14
CA ARG A 348 0.64 10.76 17.18
C ARG A 348 0.34 12.12 16.56
N GLU A 349 -0.27 12.16 15.38
CA GLU A 349 -0.60 13.42 14.72
C GLU A 349 -1.54 14.29 15.57
N LYS A 350 -2.58 13.68 16.16
CA LYS A 350 -3.50 14.40 17.06
C LYS A 350 -2.85 14.83 18.37
N ARG A 351 -2.01 13.96 18.94
CA ARG A 351 -1.23 14.25 20.15
C ARG A 351 -0.31 15.44 19.92
N ASP A 352 0.48 15.41 18.85
CA ASP A 352 1.44 16.46 18.53
C ASP A 352 0.70 17.78 18.30
N ALA A 353 -0.43 17.77 17.59
CA ALA A 353 -1.26 18.96 17.41
C ALA A 353 -1.89 19.50 18.71
N GLU A 354 -2.19 18.65 19.70
CA GLU A 354 -2.69 19.06 21.02
C GLU A 354 -1.57 19.56 21.93
N ILE A 355 -0.38 18.92 21.85
CA ILE A 355 0.86 19.37 22.49
C ILE A 355 1.20 20.76 21.99
N ASP A 356 1.29 20.99 20.68
CA ASP A 356 1.65 22.29 20.10
C ASP A 356 0.71 23.41 20.60
N LYS A 357 -0.60 23.17 20.58
CA LYS A 357 -1.59 24.13 21.10
C LYS A 357 -1.47 24.40 22.60
N THR A 358 -1.05 23.39 23.36
CA THR A 358 -0.85 23.51 24.80
C THR A 358 0.44 24.27 25.07
N SER A 359 1.53 23.91 24.40
CA SER A 359 2.82 24.62 24.42
C SER A 359 2.65 26.11 24.10
N ASP A 360 1.98 26.46 23.00
CA ASP A 360 1.70 27.85 22.63
C ASP A 360 0.98 28.65 23.73
N ARG A 361 0.10 27.98 24.50
CA ARG A 361 -0.66 28.61 25.59
C ARG A 361 0.21 28.85 26.82
N TYR A 362 1.06 27.89 27.18
CA TYR A 362 1.95 28.00 28.34
C TYR A 362 3.13 28.92 28.05
N GLU A 363 3.70 28.90 26.84
CA GLU A 363 4.77 29.81 26.42
C GLU A 363 4.33 31.27 26.57
N ARG A 364 3.13 31.64 26.09
CA ARG A 364 2.60 33.01 26.29
C ARG A 364 2.45 33.41 27.76
N LYS A 365 2.11 32.48 28.64
CA LYS A 365 2.00 32.74 30.08
C LYS A 365 3.37 32.90 30.72
N LEU A 366 4.32 32.03 30.38
CA LEU A 366 5.71 32.09 30.83
C LEU A 366 6.36 33.40 30.36
N ASP A 367 6.20 33.78 29.09
CA ASP A 367 6.68 35.05 28.56
C ASP A 367 6.12 36.25 29.34
N THR A 368 4.86 36.18 29.75
CA THR A 368 4.25 37.26 30.55
C THR A 368 4.89 37.37 31.93
N LEU A 369 5.18 36.24 32.59
CA LEU A 369 5.84 36.21 33.89
C LEU A 369 7.32 36.58 33.80
N ASP A 370 8.05 36.07 32.81
CA ASP A 370 9.45 36.37 32.55
C ASP A 370 9.66 37.86 32.25
N ASN A 371 8.77 38.48 31.47
CA ASN A 371 8.81 39.92 31.23
C ASN A 371 8.54 40.75 32.51
N ARG A 372 7.72 40.24 33.44
CA ARG A 372 7.50 40.88 34.76
C ARG A 372 8.71 40.71 35.65
N LEU A 373 9.27 39.50 35.73
CA LEU A 373 10.50 39.20 36.47
C LEU A 373 11.65 40.12 36.02
N LYS A 374 11.90 40.20 34.71
CA LYS A 374 12.92 41.10 34.13
C LYS A 374 12.65 42.59 34.38
N ARG A 375 11.41 42.97 34.66
CA ARG A 375 11.06 44.33 35.05
C ARG A 375 11.41 44.54 36.53
N GLU A 376 10.98 43.66 37.42
CA GLU A 376 11.33 43.73 38.84
C GLU A 376 12.84 43.65 39.08
N GLU A 377 13.58 42.79 38.37
CA GLU A 377 15.04 42.74 38.46
C GLU A 377 15.73 44.07 38.10
N ARG A 378 15.10 44.87 37.23
CA ARG A 378 15.59 46.22 36.90
C ARG A 378 15.20 47.23 37.95
N GLU A 379 14.01 47.12 38.53
CA GLU A 379 13.54 47.96 39.64
C GLU A 379 14.40 47.71 40.89
N LEU A 380 14.67 46.45 41.25
CA LEU A 380 15.59 46.08 42.33
C LEU A 380 16.97 46.74 42.20
N ARG A 381 17.57 46.74 41.00
CA ARG A 381 18.88 47.39 40.80
C ARG A 381 18.81 48.89 41.04
N GLN A 382 17.71 49.54 40.66
CA GLN A 382 17.51 50.97 40.93
C GLN A 382 17.34 51.23 42.43
N ASP A 383 16.59 50.37 43.13
CA ASP A 383 16.37 50.48 44.56
C ASP A 383 17.67 50.23 45.35
N GLU A 384 18.51 49.28 44.91
CA GLU A 384 19.85 49.03 45.47
C GLU A 384 20.77 50.25 45.31
N ASP A 385 20.77 50.86 44.13
CA ASP A 385 21.52 52.09 43.84
C ASP A 385 21.00 53.24 44.73
N GLU A 386 19.68 53.46 44.82
CA GLU A 386 19.10 54.49 45.68
C GLU A 386 19.43 54.23 47.16
N LEU A 387 19.31 52.99 47.65
CA LEU A 387 19.69 52.64 49.01
C LEU A 387 21.18 52.95 49.28
N SER A 388 22.06 52.72 48.30
CA SER A 388 23.48 53.03 48.41
C SER A 388 23.72 54.55 48.54
N ASP A 389 23.04 55.35 47.73
CA ASP A 389 23.09 56.81 47.77
C ASP A 389 22.53 57.34 49.10
N ARG A 390 21.38 56.84 49.56
CA ARG A 390 20.76 57.21 50.84
C ARG A 390 21.64 56.86 52.04
N LYS A 391 22.33 55.71 52.01
CA LYS A 391 23.33 55.34 53.03
C LYS A 391 24.51 56.30 53.03
N MET A 392 25.01 56.71 51.86
CA MET A 392 26.11 57.67 51.77
C MET A 392 25.70 59.07 52.26
N GLU A 393 24.46 59.49 52.00
CA GLU A 393 23.87 60.74 52.53
C GLU A 393 23.70 60.72 54.07
N GLU A 394 23.31 59.59 54.65
CA GLU A 394 23.21 59.39 56.11
C GLU A 394 24.60 59.41 56.77
N MET A 395 25.59 58.78 56.14
CA MET A 395 26.98 58.72 56.63
C MET A 395 27.71 60.07 56.52
N GLY A 396 27.44 60.85 55.47
CA GLY A 396 27.99 62.21 55.28
C GLY A 396 27.60 63.20 56.40
N THR A 397 26.40 63.05 56.98
CA THR A 397 25.99 63.84 58.15
C THR A 397 26.72 63.47 59.44
N HIS A 398 27.31 62.28 59.54
CA HIS A 398 28.19 61.94 60.66
C HIS A 398 29.57 62.62 60.54
N ALA A 399 30.06 62.88 59.32
CA ALA A 399 31.30 63.63 59.09
C ALA A 399 31.14 65.13 59.39
N GLU A 400 30.01 65.76 59.04
CA GLU A 400 29.71 67.15 59.42
C GLU A 400 29.62 67.35 60.94
N ASN A 401 29.09 66.36 61.67
CA ASN A 401 28.99 66.43 63.13
C ASN A 401 30.36 66.41 63.82
N VAL A 402 31.35 65.69 63.30
CA VAL A 402 32.73 65.67 63.82
C VAL A 402 33.49 66.95 63.46
N MET A 403 33.25 67.51 62.26
CA MET A 403 33.88 68.78 61.83
C MET A 403 33.33 70.02 62.58
N SER A 404 32.10 69.94 63.11
CA SER A 404 31.44 71.06 63.81
C SER A 404 31.91 71.29 65.26
N LEU A 405 32.67 70.37 65.85
CA LEU A 405 33.24 70.53 67.20
C LEU A 405 34.33 71.62 67.30
N PHE A 406 34.89 72.08 66.17
CA PHE A 406 35.93 73.11 66.11
C PHE A 406 35.42 74.54 65.80
N SER A 407 34.10 74.75 65.61
CA SER A 407 33.55 76.06 65.26
C SER A 407 32.34 76.44 66.13
N ARG A 408 32.46 77.58 66.82
CA ARG A 408 31.58 78.06 67.90
C ARG A 408 30.25 78.65 67.40
N ARG A 409 29.52 77.98 66.50
CA ARG A 409 28.24 78.48 65.96
C ARG A 409 27.12 77.44 66.08
N ARG A 410 26.14 77.72 66.96
CA ARG A 410 24.93 76.91 67.15
C ARG A 410 24.07 76.88 65.87
N ARG A 411 23.76 75.68 65.36
CA ARG A 411 22.67 75.44 64.38
C ARG A 411 21.73 74.36 64.88
N ARG A 412 20.45 74.49 64.52
CA ARG A 412 19.32 73.63 64.95
C ARG A 412 19.46 72.19 64.45
N MET A 413 19.42 71.24 65.36
CA MET A 413 19.41 69.79 65.09
C MET A 413 17.97 69.29 64.95
N THR A 414 17.48 69.05 63.73
CA THR A 414 16.18 68.36 63.50
C THR A 414 16.15 67.46 62.24
N THR A 415 17.23 67.39 61.45
CA THR A 415 17.23 66.72 60.12
C THR A 415 17.64 65.25 60.13
N SER A 416 18.19 64.71 61.22
CA SER A 416 18.71 63.33 61.27
C SER A 416 17.63 62.24 61.30
N LEU A 417 16.48 62.51 61.93
CA LEU A 417 15.37 61.55 62.00
C LEU A 417 14.68 61.36 60.64
N THR A 418 14.58 62.42 59.84
CA THR A 418 13.98 62.37 58.51
C THR A 418 14.84 61.58 57.52
N LYS A 419 16.17 61.74 57.57
CA LYS A 419 17.10 61.00 56.70
C LYS A 419 17.13 59.52 57.02
N ARG A 420 17.17 59.15 58.31
CA ARG A 420 17.09 57.75 58.75
C ARG A 420 15.79 57.07 58.31
N ARG A 421 14.66 57.79 58.33
CA ARG A 421 13.37 57.30 57.80
C ARG A 421 13.44 57.02 56.30
N LEU A 422 14.10 57.88 55.53
CA LEU A 422 14.26 57.69 54.08
C LEU A 422 15.18 56.50 53.77
N THR A 423 16.28 56.31 54.51
CA THR A 423 17.12 55.10 54.37
C THR A 423 16.35 53.82 54.73
N GLN A 424 15.52 53.87 55.78
CA GLN A 424 14.64 52.74 56.15
C GLN A 424 13.60 52.44 55.07
N GLN A 425 13.05 53.47 54.43
CA GLN A 425 12.11 53.32 53.33
C GLN A 425 12.79 52.69 52.12
N ALA A 426 13.92 53.23 51.65
CA ALA A 426 14.69 52.65 50.55
C ALA A 426 15.13 51.20 50.81
N LYS A 427 15.37 50.84 52.09
CA LYS A 427 15.66 49.46 52.47
C LYS A 427 14.42 48.56 52.33
N ALA A 428 13.25 49.06 52.72
CA ALA A 428 11.99 48.33 52.57
C ALA A 428 11.63 48.11 51.10
N ASP A 429 11.90 49.11 50.23
CA ASP A 429 11.65 49.02 48.79
C ASP A 429 12.53 47.91 48.16
N VAL A 430 13.81 47.81 48.53
CA VAL A 430 14.68 46.68 48.11
C VAL A 430 14.14 45.33 48.58
N GLU A 431 13.65 45.24 49.81
CA GLU A 431 13.11 44.00 50.39
C GLU A 431 11.82 43.57 49.68
N GLU A 432 10.93 44.52 49.34
CA GLU A 432 9.73 44.29 48.53
C GLU A 432 10.07 43.77 47.12
N SER A 433 11.05 44.38 46.44
CA SER A 433 11.50 43.97 45.11
C SER A 433 12.09 42.54 45.13
N ILE A 434 12.82 42.16 46.18
CA ILE A 434 13.34 40.78 46.37
C ILE A 434 12.19 39.79 46.54
N ASP A 435 11.21 40.10 47.40
CA ASP A 435 10.07 39.24 47.65
C ASP A 435 9.21 39.05 46.38
N ALA A 436 9.02 40.12 45.59
CA ALA A 436 8.31 40.07 44.31
C ALA A 436 9.04 39.19 43.27
N ILE A 437 10.36 39.28 43.19
CA ILE A 437 11.20 38.42 42.34
C ILE A 437 11.03 36.95 42.74
N ASP A 438 11.14 36.63 44.03
CA ASP A 438 10.97 35.25 44.53
C ASP A 438 9.56 34.71 44.22
N ASP A 439 8.53 35.55 44.32
CA ASP A 439 7.16 35.21 43.93
C ASP A 439 7.01 34.94 42.43
N PHE A 440 7.62 35.75 41.56
CA PHE A 440 7.58 35.52 40.12
C PHE A 440 8.37 34.26 39.73
N GLU A 441 9.52 34.02 40.34
CA GLU A 441 10.27 32.78 40.14
C GLU A 441 9.47 31.55 40.59
N ARG A 442 8.79 31.62 41.75
CA ARG A 442 7.88 30.55 42.21
C ARG A 442 6.77 30.29 41.19
N GLN A 443 6.11 31.34 40.71
CA GLN A 443 5.04 31.21 39.70
C GLN A 443 5.54 30.59 38.39
N ILE A 444 6.74 30.96 37.93
CA ILE A 444 7.36 30.37 36.74
C ILE A 444 7.61 28.88 36.97
N ARG A 445 8.24 28.49 38.08
CA ARG A 445 8.53 27.09 38.43
C ARG A 445 7.25 26.25 38.51
N ASP A 446 6.21 26.76 39.17
CA ASP A 446 4.92 26.08 39.30
C ASP A 446 4.24 25.91 37.94
N LEU A 447 4.30 26.94 37.09
CA LEU A 447 3.72 26.92 35.76
C LEU A 447 4.46 25.95 34.82
N GLU A 448 5.79 25.87 34.90
CA GLU A 448 6.59 24.87 34.18
C GLU A 448 6.27 23.44 34.63
N ALA A 449 6.10 23.23 35.94
CA ALA A 449 5.70 21.93 36.49
C ALA A 449 4.29 21.53 36.02
N GLU A 450 3.33 22.46 36.05
CA GLU A 450 1.98 22.24 35.53
C GLU A 450 1.98 21.92 34.04
N PHE A 451 2.78 22.65 33.25
CA PHE A 451 2.93 22.41 31.81
C PHE A 451 3.44 21.00 31.54
N LYS A 452 4.47 20.56 32.26
CA LYS A 452 5.03 19.21 32.12
C LYS A 452 3.98 18.13 32.44
N LEU A 453 3.24 18.29 33.54
CA LEU A 453 2.16 17.37 33.90
C LEU A 453 1.08 17.30 32.82
N LYS A 454 0.74 18.44 32.21
CA LYS A 454 -0.24 18.49 31.11
C LYS A 454 0.25 17.79 29.84
N LEU A 455 1.53 17.91 29.50
CA LEU A 455 2.11 17.17 28.37
C LEU A 455 2.06 15.65 28.59
N ASP A 456 2.39 15.21 29.80
CA ASP A 456 2.35 13.79 30.17
C ASP A 456 0.90 13.26 30.12
N GLU A 457 -0.07 14.00 30.65
CA GLU A 457 -1.51 13.67 30.59
C GLU A 457 -2.01 13.52 29.14
N ILE A 458 -1.62 14.45 28.25
CA ILE A 458 -1.96 14.38 26.82
C ILE A 458 -1.34 13.13 26.19
N SER A 459 -0.07 12.85 26.47
CA SER A 459 0.64 11.69 25.93
C SER A 459 -0.01 10.37 26.35
N GLU A 460 -0.34 10.22 27.64
CA GLU A 460 -0.96 9.01 28.19
C GLU A 460 -2.37 8.80 27.61
N ARG A 461 -3.18 9.87 27.56
CA ARG A 461 -4.53 9.83 26.98
C ARG A 461 -4.50 9.32 25.54
N TRP A 462 -3.63 9.86 24.69
CA TRP A 462 -3.52 9.40 23.30
C TRP A 462 -2.92 7.99 23.18
N GLY A 463 -2.05 7.58 24.10
CA GLY A 463 -1.57 6.21 24.19
C GLY A 463 -2.68 5.20 24.46
N ASN A 464 -3.61 5.51 25.37
CA ASN A 464 -4.74 4.66 25.71
C ASN A 464 -5.74 4.54 24.54
N VAL A 465 -6.02 5.66 23.86
CA VAL A 465 -6.95 5.71 22.73
C VAL A 465 -6.53 4.79 21.57
N VAL A 466 -5.22 4.53 21.36
CA VAL A 466 -4.76 3.60 20.30
C VAL A 466 -5.29 2.18 20.51
N ASN A 467 -5.46 1.76 21.76
CA ASN A 467 -5.87 0.40 22.11
C ASN A 467 -7.39 0.20 22.10
N GLU A 468 -8.18 1.28 22.02
CA GLU A 468 -9.64 1.24 21.93
C GLU A 468 -10.08 0.78 20.54
N THR A 469 -10.03 -0.53 20.32
CA THR A 469 -10.42 -1.17 19.06
C THR A 469 -11.80 -1.80 19.17
N SER A 470 -12.60 -1.61 18.12
CA SER A 470 -13.96 -2.13 17.99
C SER A 470 -14.18 -2.73 16.60
N GLU A 471 -15.27 -3.48 16.42
CA GLU A 471 -15.67 -4.01 15.13
C GLU A 471 -17.00 -3.40 14.69
N VAL A 472 -17.06 -2.97 13.43
CA VAL A 472 -18.27 -2.45 12.79
C VAL A 472 -18.67 -3.39 11.66
N SER A 473 -19.93 -3.81 11.64
CA SER A 473 -20.46 -4.66 10.57
C SER A 473 -21.08 -3.81 9.46
N LEU A 474 -20.53 -3.91 8.26
CA LEU A 474 -21.00 -3.22 7.07
C LEU A 474 -21.83 -4.18 6.22
N LYS A 475 -23.00 -3.71 5.76
CA LYS A 475 -23.85 -4.42 4.80
C LYS A 475 -23.65 -3.84 3.40
N PRO A 476 -23.64 -4.66 2.35
CA PRO A 476 -23.50 -4.15 0.99
C PRO A 476 -24.80 -3.46 0.56
N THR A 477 -24.72 -2.60 -0.46
CA THR A 477 -25.89 -2.07 -1.15
C THR A 477 -26.17 -2.89 -2.41
N LYS A 478 -27.44 -3.03 -2.81
CA LYS A 478 -27.80 -3.79 -4.03
C LYS A 478 -27.14 -3.23 -5.31
N THR A 479 -26.80 -1.95 -5.33
CA THR A 479 -26.09 -1.30 -6.45
C THR A 479 -24.64 -1.72 -6.54
N ASN A 480 -24.02 -2.12 -5.42
CA ASN A 480 -22.61 -2.48 -5.32
C ASN A 480 -22.38 -4.01 -5.34
N ILE A 481 -23.38 -4.76 -5.78
CA ILE A 481 -23.27 -6.20 -6.05
C ILE A 481 -23.23 -6.37 -7.57
N PHE A 482 -22.05 -6.74 -8.06
CA PHE A 482 -21.77 -6.97 -9.46
C PHE A 482 -21.74 -8.47 -9.71
N VAL A 483 -22.64 -8.96 -10.55
CA VAL A 483 -22.62 -10.37 -10.96
C VAL A 483 -21.70 -10.46 -12.17
N ASP A 484 -20.47 -10.91 -11.93
CA ASP A 484 -19.41 -10.97 -12.93
C ASP A 484 -19.65 -12.10 -13.92
N ASP A 485 -20.11 -13.25 -13.40
CA ASP A 485 -20.33 -14.44 -14.19
C ASP A 485 -21.58 -15.19 -13.72
N PHE A 486 -22.43 -15.60 -14.66
CA PHE A 486 -23.62 -16.38 -14.35
C PHE A 486 -24.01 -17.23 -15.54
N GLY A 487 -23.98 -18.55 -15.38
CA GLY A 487 -24.22 -19.45 -16.49
C GLY A 487 -23.96 -20.91 -16.15
N VAL A 488 -23.65 -21.70 -17.18
CA VAL A 488 -23.45 -23.15 -17.05
C VAL A 488 -21.96 -23.44 -16.95
N ALA A 489 -21.57 -24.09 -15.86
CA ALA A 489 -20.27 -24.74 -15.73
C ALA A 489 -20.43 -26.24 -15.97
N TRP A 490 -19.70 -26.75 -16.95
CA TRP A 490 -19.59 -28.17 -17.23
C TRP A 490 -18.61 -28.79 -16.24
N MET A 491 -19.12 -29.63 -15.36
CA MET A 491 -18.36 -30.37 -14.35
C MET A 491 -17.95 -31.73 -14.89
N PRO A 492 -16.64 -32.05 -14.95
CA PRO A 492 -16.18 -33.34 -15.41
C PRO A 492 -16.48 -34.43 -14.37
N CYS A 493 -16.97 -35.57 -14.83
CA CYS A 493 -17.19 -36.77 -14.03
C CYS A 493 -16.51 -37.98 -14.71
N TYR A 494 -15.82 -38.79 -13.92
CA TYR A 494 -15.36 -40.11 -14.34
C TYR A 494 -16.56 -41.05 -14.45
N LEU A 495 -16.62 -41.79 -15.56
CA LEU A 495 -17.56 -42.87 -15.74
C LEU A 495 -16.81 -44.19 -15.56
N VAL A 496 -17.13 -44.89 -14.48
CA VAL A 496 -16.41 -46.09 -14.03
C VAL A 496 -17.37 -47.27 -14.00
N GLU A 497 -16.99 -48.38 -14.64
CA GLU A 497 -17.71 -49.65 -14.53
C GLU A 497 -17.17 -50.42 -13.32
N VAL A 498 -18.08 -50.87 -12.46
CA VAL A 498 -17.79 -51.65 -11.26
C VAL A 498 -18.77 -52.83 -11.24
N GLY A 499 -18.31 -54.02 -11.63
CA GLY A 499 -19.18 -55.17 -11.86
C GLY A 499 -20.20 -54.90 -12.98
N ASP A 500 -21.49 -55.20 -12.74
CA ASP A 500 -22.58 -54.93 -13.69
C ASP A 500 -23.13 -53.48 -13.61
N GLY A 501 -22.55 -52.64 -12.76
CA GLY A 501 -23.02 -51.27 -12.50
C GLY A 501 -22.08 -50.19 -13.02
N ARG A 502 -22.64 -49.03 -13.40
CA ARG A 502 -21.89 -47.82 -13.74
C ARG A 502 -21.99 -46.79 -12.62
N VAL A 503 -20.85 -46.27 -12.20
CA VAL A 503 -20.74 -45.25 -11.17
C VAL A 503 -20.13 -44.00 -11.77
N GLU A 504 -20.75 -42.86 -11.49
CA GLU A 504 -20.25 -41.54 -11.85
C GLU A 504 -19.65 -40.88 -10.62
N VAL A 505 -18.44 -40.34 -10.78
CA VAL A 505 -17.70 -39.68 -9.69
C VAL A 505 -17.14 -38.35 -10.21
N PRO A 506 -17.38 -37.22 -9.52
CA PRO A 506 -16.82 -35.92 -9.94
C PRO A 506 -15.29 -35.97 -10.01
N ALA A 507 -14.73 -35.53 -11.14
CA ALA A 507 -13.29 -35.38 -11.34
C ALA A 507 -12.78 -33.98 -10.94
N PHE A 508 -13.64 -33.22 -10.25
CA PHE A 508 -13.42 -31.86 -9.80
C PHE A 508 -13.80 -31.73 -8.32
N GLY A 509 -12.93 -31.13 -7.50
CA GLY A 509 -13.17 -30.91 -6.06
C GLY A 509 -12.12 -30.04 -5.38
#